data_AF-A0A521H035-F1
#
_entry.id   AF-A0A521H035-F1
#
_cell.length_a   1.000
_cell.length_b   1.000
_cell.length_c   1.000
_cell.angle_alpha   90.00
_cell.angle_beta   90.00
_cell.angle_gamma   90.00
#
_symmetry.space_group_name_H-M   'P 1'
#
loop_
_entity.id
_entity.type
_entity.pdbx_description
1 polymer ?
#
loop_
_entity_poly.entity_id
_entity_poly.type
_entity_poly.pdbx_seq_one_letter_code
_entity_poly.pdbx_strand_id
1 'polypeptide(L)'
;MRLDHPIFQGPLPVELELAEIETPAHYRDWPGGAGLPARLPVWRVQAADLSPIVSRGTIADPYGFEDSPDAEWISSGINSKSYRSLALGRHGNFFYWGFSADPAHMTASGRTVFLNVLVYMRGFQGARPLVRREARSREWAGIYVSYVRRAQQGEGVADSSQLGALRKYFPDAVLSRLGVEAAPLAEYYQQNLEYLQPAERGFGFVADPDLAALQVSNRRPELLERLATLLEERGPDDAVVLRLFRQYLPAEAPRSAAGYAAWLERNRARLFFSDVGGFRWFLAPP
;
A
#
# COMPACT_ATOMS: atom_id res chain seq x y z
N MET A 1 12.88 9.49 -3.38
CA MET A 1 13.91 8.49 -3.72
C MET A 1 14.80 8.30 -2.49
N ARG A 2 15.13 7.06 -2.14
CA ARG A 2 16.05 6.74 -1.03
C ARG A 2 17.48 6.68 -1.55
N LEU A 3 18.16 7.83 -1.59
CA LEU A 3 19.50 7.95 -2.18
C LEU A 3 20.57 7.17 -1.42
N ASP A 4 20.34 6.94 -0.13
CA ASP A 4 21.15 6.10 0.76
C ASP A 4 21.02 4.59 0.49
N HIS A 5 20.09 4.18 -0.37
CA HIS A 5 19.89 2.76 -0.70
C HIS A 5 21.13 2.14 -1.37
N PRO A 6 21.53 0.90 -1.01
CA PRO A 6 22.76 0.27 -1.49
C PRO A 6 22.97 0.32 -3.02
N ILE A 7 21.91 0.18 -3.81
CA ILE A 7 21.98 0.19 -5.28
C ILE A 7 22.54 1.49 -5.87
N PHE A 8 22.42 2.60 -5.13
CA PHE A 8 22.96 3.91 -5.51
C PHE A 8 24.36 4.17 -4.96
N GLN A 9 24.82 3.35 -4.01
CA GLN A 9 26.09 3.51 -3.32
C GLN A 9 27.18 2.58 -3.85
N GLY A 10 26.81 1.42 -4.41
CA GLY A 10 27.75 0.45 -4.95
C GLY A 10 27.10 -0.89 -5.29
N PRO A 11 27.91 -1.90 -5.65
CA PRO A 11 29.37 -1.93 -5.62
C PRO A 11 30.06 -1.18 -6.76
N LEU A 12 29.38 -0.92 -7.88
CA LEU A 12 29.92 -0.06 -8.93
C LEU A 12 29.66 1.40 -8.56
N PRO A 13 30.64 2.30 -8.65
CA PRO A 13 30.46 3.70 -8.32
C PRO A 13 29.43 4.35 -9.25
N VAL A 14 28.47 5.06 -8.66
CA VAL A 14 27.38 5.71 -9.40
C VAL A 14 27.48 7.22 -9.22
N GLU A 15 27.62 7.95 -10.34
CA GLU A 15 27.37 9.38 -10.38
C GLU A 15 25.95 9.60 -10.91
N LEU A 16 25.00 9.89 -10.01
CA LEU A 16 23.60 10.06 -10.40
C LEU A 16 23.38 11.36 -11.19
N GLU A 17 22.77 11.22 -12.37
CA GLU A 17 22.32 12.35 -13.18
C GLU A 17 21.01 12.91 -12.63
N LEU A 18 21.11 13.76 -11.61
CA LEU A 18 19.97 14.41 -10.97
C LEU A 18 19.57 15.69 -11.73
N ALA A 19 18.27 15.93 -11.82
CA ALA A 19 17.67 17.15 -12.36
C ALA A 19 16.50 17.60 -11.49
N GLU A 20 16.12 18.86 -11.61
CA GLU A 20 14.96 19.44 -10.92
C GLU A 20 13.83 19.70 -11.92
N ILE A 21 12.66 19.09 -11.69
CA ILE A 21 11.45 19.35 -12.49
C ILE A 21 10.43 20.13 -11.68
N GLU A 22 9.54 20.85 -12.35
CA GLU A 22 8.33 21.34 -11.71
C GLU A 22 7.50 20.15 -11.21
N THR A 23 7.01 20.24 -9.98
CA THR A 23 6.15 19.21 -9.38
C THR A 23 4.90 19.06 -10.23
N PRO A 24 4.62 17.87 -10.81
CA PRO A 24 3.40 17.66 -11.57
C PRO A 24 2.18 18.02 -10.72
N ALA A 25 1.32 18.90 -11.24
CA ALA A 25 0.22 19.49 -10.47
C ALA A 25 -0.68 18.41 -9.83
N HIS A 26 -0.97 17.33 -10.56
CA HIS A 26 -1.80 16.22 -10.09
C HIS A 26 -1.21 15.45 -8.91
N TYR A 27 0.09 15.57 -8.62
CA TYR A 27 0.67 14.95 -7.42
C TYR A 27 0.13 15.55 -6.13
N ARG A 28 -0.30 16.81 -6.15
CA ARG A 28 -0.88 17.48 -4.98
C ARG A 28 -2.22 16.88 -4.54
N ASP A 29 -2.91 16.20 -5.46
CA ASP A 29 -4.20 15.56 -5.21
C ASP A 29 -4.09 14.22 -4.48
N TRP A 30 -2.89 13.63 -4.41
CA TRP A 30 -2.67 12.34 -3.74
C TRP A 30 -2.43 12.52 -2.23
N PRO A 31 -2.77 11.53 -1.38
CA PRO A 31 -2.44 11.51 0.04
C PRO A 31 -0.98 11.90 0.32
N GLY A 32 -0.79 12.92 1.16
CA GLY A 32 0.50 13.50 1.51
C GLY A 32 1.12 14.43 0.43
N GLY A 33 0.45 14.63 -0.71
CA GLY A 33 0.96 15.40 -1.84
C GLY A 33 0.81 16.92 -1.72
N ALA A 34 -0.13 17.41 -0.91
CA ALA A 34 -0.40 18.85 -0.77
C ALA A 34 0.84 19.65 -0.34
N GLY A 35 1.67 19.07 0.52
CA GLY A 35 2.90 19.68 1.05
C GLY A 35 4.15 19.50 0.18
N LEU A 36 4.04 18.97 -1.04
CA LEU A 36 5.20 18.80 -1.92
C LEU A 36 5.84 20.15 -2.29
N PRO A 37 7.17 20.23 -2.41
CA PRO A 37 7.86 21.43 -2.89
C PRO A 37 7.40 21.82 -4.31
N ALA A 38 7.72 23.04 -4.74
CA ALA A 38 7.42 23.50 -6.10
C ALA A 38 8.17 22.68 -7.17
N ARG A 39 9.38 22.24 -6.83
CA ARG A 39 10.24 21.42 -7.69
C ARG A 39 10.66 20.14 -6.99
N LEU A 40 10.79 19.06 -7.76
CA LEU A 40 11.23 17.76 -7.26
C LEU A 40 12.54 17.34 -7.91
N PRO A 41 13.49 16.80 -7.11
CA PRO A 41 14.65 16.13 -7.66
C PRO A 41 14.21 14.83 -8.33
N VAL A 42 14.67 14.63 -9.56
CA VAL A 42 14.47 13.43 -10.35
C VAL A 42 15.80 12.90 -10.84
N TRP A 43 15.90 11.59 -10.94
CA TRP A 43 17.05 10.94 -11.55
C TRP A 43 16.75 10.59 -13.00
N ARG A 44 17.63 11.03 -13.91
CA ARG A 44 17.54 10.70 -15.33
C ARG A 44 18.06 9.29 -15.57
N VAL A 45 17.15 8.35 -15.75
CA VAL A 45 17.47 6.94 -16.05
C VAL A 45 17.65 6.70 -17.55
N GLN A 46 16.99 7.50 -18.40
CA GLN A 46 16.89 7.29 -19.84
C GLN A 46 17.37 8.53 -20.59
N ALA A 47 18.19 8.33 -21.61
CA ALA A 47 18.80 9.41 -22.38
C ALA A 47 17.86 9.98 -23.45
N ALA A 48 16.97 9.16 -24.01
CA ALA A 48 16.00 9.56 -25.02
C ALA A 48 14.62 9.86 -24.41
N ASP A 49 13.93 10.83 -25.01
CA ASP A 49 12.53 11.12 -24.71
C ASP A 49 11.60 9.97 -25.14
N LEU A 50 10.34 10.03 -24.69
CA LEU A 50 9.29 9.11 -25.15
C LEU A 50 9.25 9.14 -26.68
N SER A 51 9.59 8.01 -27.28
CA SER A 51 9.77 7.83 -28.71
C SER A 51 9.28 6.44 -29.10
N PRO A 52 9.21 6.06 -30.38
CA PRO A 52 8.87 4.69 -30.77
C PRO A 52 9.81 3.65 -30.17
N ILE A 53 11.02 4.07 -29.77
CA ILE A 53 12.08 3.23 -29.22
C ILE A 53 11.96 3.16 -27.68
N VAL A 54 11.63 4.28 -27.03
CA VAL A 54 11.45 4.34 -25.56
C VAL A 54 9.97 4.47 -25.22
N SER A 55 9.37 3.33 -24.85
CA SER A 55 7.98 3.25 -24.40
C SER A 55 7.79 3.86 -23.01
N ARG A 56 6.53 4.06 -22.58
CA ARG A 56 6.23 4.41 -21.19
C ARG A 56 6.60 3.24 -20.27
N GLY A 57 7.28 3.55 -19.17
CA GLY A 57 7.52 2.61 -18.10
C GLY A 57 6.24 2.19 -17.38
N THR A 58 6.39 1.32 -16.40
CA THR A 58 5.30 0.92 -15.51
C THR A 58 5.59 1.37 -14.08
N ILE A 59 4.52 1.54 -13.31
CA ILE A 59 4.57 1.87 -11.89
C ILE A 59 3.63 0.94 -11.14
N ALA A 60 3.99 0.60 -9.91
CA ALA A 60 3.14 -0.11 -8.98
C ALA A 60 2.46 0.85 -7.99
N ASP A 61 1.37 0.37 -7.38
CA ASP A 61 0.59 1.07 -6.37
C ASP A 61 1.48 1.47 -5.19
N PRO A 62 1.46 2.75 -4.76
CA PRO A 62 2.36 3.21 -3.69
C PRO A 62 1.96 2.77 -2.28
N TYR A 63 0.69 2.44 -2.06
CA TYR A 63 0.14 2.31 -0.71
C TYR A 63 0.16 0.85 -0.25
N GLY A 64 0.57 0.64 1.00
CA GLY A 64 0.72 -0.68 1.60
C GLY A 64 1.85 -1.52 1.02
N PHE A 65 2.76 -0.95 0.21
CA PHE A 65 3.88 -1.76 -0.31
C PHE A 65 4.84 -2.20 0.80
N GLU A 66 5.11 -1.32 1.76
CA GLU A 66 6.03 -1.56 2.89
C GLU A 66 5.30 -1.98 4.18
N ASP A 67 4.04 -2.42 4.07
CA ASP A 67 3.37 -3.06 5.21
C ASP A 67 3.88 -4.49 5.45
N SER A 68 4.61 -5.04 4.48
CA SER A 68 5.39 -6.27 4.60
C SER A 68 6.84 -5.95 4.96
N PRO A 69 7.42 -6.56 6.02
CA PRO A 69 8.77 -6.20 6.50
C PRO A 69 9.88 -6.63 5.54
N ASP A 70 9.60 -7.52 4.58
CA ASP A 70 10.54 -7.92 3.54
C ASP A 70 10.39 -7.10 2.24
N ALA A 71 9.62 -6.02 2.27
CA ALA A 71 9.40 -5.13 1.13
C ALA A 71 10.06 -3.75 1.32
N GLU A 72 10.55 -3.18 0.22
CA GLU A 72 11.25 -1.90 0.22
C GLU A 72 10.77 -1.01 -0.93
N TRP A 73 10.22 0.15 -0.60
CA TRP A 73 10.05 1.22 -1.58
C TRP A 73 11.37 1.98 -1.75
N ILE A 74 11.89 2.09 -2.98
CA ILE A 74 13.20 2.70 -3.21
C ILE A 74 13.04 4.04 -3.92
N SER A 75 12.33 4.04 -5.05
CA SER A 75 12.09 5.26 -5.81
C SER A 75 10.77 5.24 -6.57
N SER A 76 10.26 6.44 -6.79
CA SER A 76 9.26 6.72 -7.81
C SER A 76 9.92 7.13 -9.12
N GLY A 77 9.11 7.35 -10.15
CA GLY A 77 9.49 7.97 -11.42
C GLY A 77 8.46 9.03 -11.80
N ILE A 78 8.73 9.82 -12.84
CA ILE A 78 7.73 10.75 -13.37
C ILE A 78 6.58 9.93 -13.97
N ASN A 79 5.37 10.09 -13.43
CA ASN A 79 4.23 9.25 -13.77
C ASN A 79 2.89 9.98 -13.62
N SER A 80 1.84 9.43 -14.23
CA SER A 80 0.47 10.00 -14.20
C SER A 80 -0.34 9.67 -12.94
N LYS A 81 0.26 8.99 -11.96
CA LYS A 81 -0.35 8.61 -10.68
C LYS A 81 0.26 9.44 -9.55
N SER A 82 0.66 8.81 -8.46
CA SER A 82 1.20 9.45 -7.26
C SER A 82 2.70 9.71 -7.37
N TYR A 83 3.18 10.75 -6.69
CA TYR A 83 4.59 10.99 -6.41
C TYR A 83 5.26 9.83 -5.67
N ARG A 84 4.47 8.99 -4.97
CA ARG A 84 4.96 7.78 -4.30
C ARG A 84 4.89 6.52 -5.15
N SER A 85 4.29 6.55 -6.35
CA SER A 85 4.09 5.32 -7.13
C SER A 85 5.41 4.62 -7.37
N LEU A 86 5.46 3.32 -7.13
CA LEU A 86 6.72 2.59 -7.05
C LEU A 86 7.24 2.34 -8.46
N ALA A 87 8.41 2.89 -8.77
CA ALA A 87 9.17 2.61 -9.99
C ALA A 87 10.36 1.70 -9.71
N LEU A 88 10.94 1.79 -8.50
CA LEU A 88 11.95 0.87 -7.99
C LEU A 88 11.53 0.39 -6.61
N GLY A 89 11.56 -0.92 -6.42
CA GLY A 89 11.35 -1.53 -5.11
C GLY A 89 11.57 -3.02 -5.11
N ARG A 90 11.68 -3.60 -3.92
CA ARG A 90 11.96 -5.02 -3.71
C ARG A 90 10.86 -5.65 -2.86
N HIS A 91 10.53 -6.91 -3.13
CA HIS A 91 9.74 -7.75 -2.23
C HIS A 91 10.27 -9.19 -2.28
N GLY A 92 10.77 -9.71 -1.16
CA GLY A 92 11.52 -10.96 -1.14
C GLY A 92 12.66 -10.97 -2.16
N ASN A 93 12.67 -11.96 -3.04
CA ASN A 93 13.62 -12.09 -4.14
C ASN A 93 13.18 -11.43 -5.47
N PHE A 94 12.12 -10.63 -5.46
CA PHE A 94 11.67 -9.87 -6.63
C PHE A 94 12.12 -8.43 -6.53
N PHE A 95 12.65 -7.90 -7.64
CA PHE A 95 12.92 -6.48 -7.80
C PHE A 95 12.07 -5.94 -8.93
N TYR A 96 11.34 -4.87 -8.66
CA TYR A 96 10.55 -4.16 -9.64
C TYR A 96 11.39 -3.04 -10.26
N TRP A 97 11.68 -3.16 -11.55
CA TRP A 97 12.32 -2.11 -12.35
C TRP A 97 11.31 -1.55 -13.34
N GLY A 98 10.76 -0.38 -13.03
CA GLY A 98 9.65 0.22 -13.78
C GLY A 98 10.05 0.97 -15.04
N PHE A 99 11.35 1.22 -15.27
CA PHE A 99 11.84 1.92 -16.47
C PHE A 99 11.94 0.97 -17.67
N SER A 100 11.65 1.49 -18.86
CA SER A 100 11.40 0.71 -20.08
C SER A 100 12.50 0.80 -21.13
N ALA A 101 13.47 1.73 -20.99
CA ALA A 101 14.54 1.90 -21.96
C ALA A 101 15.39 0.63 -22.07
N ASP A 102 15.76 0.32 -23.31
CA ASP A 102 16.86 -0.60 -23.61
C ASP A 102 18.17 -0.10 -22.96
N PRO A 103 19.09 -0.98 -22.53
CA PRO A 103 20.40 -0.59 -22.03
C PRO A 103 21.16 0.43 -22.89
N ALA A 104 21.01 0.40 -24.23
CA ALA A 104 21.62 1.36 -25.16
C ALA A 104 21.02 2.78 -25.03
N HIS A 105 19.79 2.89 -24.52
CA HIS A 105 19.06 4.14 -24.32
C HIS A 105 18.97 4.56 -22.85
N MET A 106 19.52 3.77 -21.94
CA MET A 106 19.76 4.18 -20.56
C MET A 106 20.90 5.20 -20.49
N THR A 107 20.86 6.05 -19.47
CA THR A 107 22.02 6.87 -19.09
C THR A 107 23.14 6.00 -18.53
N ALA A 108 24.35 6.57 -18.37
CA ALA A 108 25.46 5.82 -17.78
C ALA A 108 25.13 5.41 -16.34
N SER A 109 24.59 6.34 -15.56
CA SER A 109 24.10 6.07 -14.20
C SER A 109 22.96 5.05 -14.18
N GLY A 110 22.03 5.12 -15.14
CA GLY A 110 20.96 4.13 -15.34
C GLY A 110 21.49 2.69 -15.46
N ARG A 111 22.46 2.46 -16.35
CA ARG A 111 23.09 1.15 -16.53
C ARG A 111 23.82 0.68 -15.28
N THR A 112 24.59 1.56 -14.63
CA THR A 112 25.36 1.19 -13.45
C THR A 112 24.46 0.80 -12.27
N VAL A 113 23.40 1.57 -12.01
CA VAL A 113 22.42 1.23 -10.96
C VAL A 113 21.71 -0.08 -11.29
N PHE A 114 21.37 -0.32 -12.56
CA PHE A 114 20.78 -1.61 -12.97
C PHE A 114 21.69 -2.80 -12.64
N LEU A 115 23.00 -2.67 -12.88
CA LEU A 115 23.97 -3.71 -12.48
C LEU A 115 24.10 -3.84 -10.95
N ASN A 116 24.11 -2.73 -10.22
CA ASN A 116 24.13 -2.74 -8.75
C ASN A 116 22.89 -3.44 -8.18
N VAL A 117 21.71 -3.29 -8.80
CA VAL A 117 20.50 -4.03 -8.44
C VAL A 117 20.73 -5.54 -8.53
N LEU A 118 21.40 -6.05 -9.58
CA LEU A 118 21.68 -7.49 -9.70
C LEU A 118 22.56 -7.99 -8.55
N VAL A 119 23.58 -7.22 -8.18
CA VAL A 119 24.47 -7.56 -7.05
C VAL A 119 23.72 -7.50 -5.73
N TYR A 120 22.91 -6.46 -5.52
CA TYR A 120 22.05 -6.31 -4.35
C TYR A 120 21.09 -7.50 -4.20
N MET A 121 20.40 -7.86 -5.29
CA MET A 121 19.41 -8.94 -5.29
C MET A 121 20.01 -10.33 -5.05
N ARG A 122 21.32 -10.53 -5.28
CA ARG A 122 22.00 -11.77 -4.90
C ARG A 122 21.88 -12.07 -3.39
N GLY A 123 21.84 -11.05 -2.55
CA GLY A 123 21.63 -11.20 -1.10
C GLY A 123 20.27 -11.77 -0.71
N PHE A 124 19.30 -11.75 -1.63
CA PHE A 124 17.94 -12.23 -1.42
C PHE A 124 17.66 -13.54 -2.15
N GLN A 125 18.71 -14.25 -2.60
CA GLN A 125 18.56 -15.54 -3.26
C GLN A 125 17.80 -16.53 -2.37
N GLY A 126 16.70 -17.08 -2.90
CA GLY A 126 15.85 -18.05 -2.17
C GLY A 126 14.83 -17.43 -1.22
N ALA A 127 14.88 -16.11 -0.97
CA ALA A 127 13.82 -15.42 -0.25
C ALA A 127 12.50 -15.53 -1.00
N ARG A 128 11.38 -15.50 -0.27
CA ARG A 128 10.02 -15.49 -0.84
C ARG A 128 9.26 -14.30 -0.28
N PRO A 129 8.44 -13.62 -1.08
CA PRO A 129 7.53 -12.58 -0.57
C PRO A 129 6.72 -13.10 0.61
N LEU A 130 6.75 -12.38 1.74
CA LEU A 130 5.98 -12.76 2.93
C LEU A 130 4.47 -12.52 2.75
N VAL A 131 4.11 -11.59 1.87
CA VAL A 131 2.74 -11.19 1.60
C VAL A 131 2.44 -11.32 0.11
N ARG A 132 1.25 -11.83 -0.21
CA ARG A 132 0.67 -11.71 -1.54
C ARG A 132 -0.38 -10.62 -1.50
N ARG A 133 -0.43 -9.78 -2.53
CA ARG A 133 -1.49 -8.77 -2.66
C ARG A 133 -2.85 -9.43 -2.88
N GLU A 134 -3.75 -9.22 -1.94
CA GLU A 134 -5.15 -9.66 -1.95
C GLU A 134 -6.13 -8.47 -1.93
N ALA A 135 -5.68 -7.30 -1.44
CA ALA A 135 -6.51 -6.11 -1.34
C ALA A 135 -5.78 -4.83 -1.80
N ARG A 136 -6.52 -3.72 -1.83
CA ARG A 136 -5.96 -2.36 -1.91
C ARG A 136 -5.73 -1.83 -0.50
N SER A 137 -4.71 -1.00 -0.33
CA SER A 137 -4.46 -0.32 0.94
C SER A 137 -5.61 0.63 1.31
N ARG A 138 -5.85 0.83 2.60
CA ARG A 138 -6.98 1.64 3.10
C ARG A 138 -6.94 3.12 2.67
N GLU A 139 -5.76 3.63 2.33
CA GLU A 139 -5.55 4.98 1.77
C GLU A 139 -6.36 5.22 0.50
N TRP A 140 -6.70 4.16 -0.25
CA TRP A 140 -7.55 4.26 -1.42
C TRP A 140 -8.97 4.77 -1.09
N ALA A 141 -9.47 4.58 0.13
CA ALA A 141 -10.73 5.17 0.56
C ALA A 141 -10.73 6.71 0.38
N GLY A 142 -9.63 7.37 0.81
CA GLY A 142 -9.46 8.81 0.65
C GLY A 142 -9.34 9.24 -0.81
N ILE A 143 -8.70 8.43 -1.66
CA ILE A 143 -8.61 8.66 -3.11
C ILE A 143 -9.99 8.56 -3.78
N TYR A 144 -10.80 7.59 -3.39
CA TYR A 144 -12.16 7.47 -3.95
C TYR A 144 -13.01 8.66 -3.57
N VAL A 145 -12.90 9.13 -2.33
CA VAL A 145 -13.54 10.37 -1.89
C VAL A 145 -13.05 11.58 -2.69
N SER A 146 -11.76 11.66 -3.02
CA SER A 146 -11.24 12.76 -3.84
C SER A 146 -11.81 12.74 -5.26
N TYR A 147 -12.07 11.56 -5.84
CA TYR A 147 -12.75 11.49 -7.14
C TYR A 147 -14.16 12.06 -7.08
N VAL A 148 -14.92 11.78 -6.02
CA VAL A 148 -16.26 12.37 -5.82
C VAL A 148 -16.15 13.89 -5.69
N ARG A 149 -15.22 14.38 -4.86
CA ARG A 149 -15.01 15.82 -4.65
C ARG A 149 -14.74 16.56 -5.97
N ARG A 150 -13.85 16.02 -6.80
CA ARG A 150 -13.48 16.62 -8.09
C ARG A 150 -14.65 16.64 -9.06
N ALA A 151 -15.40 15.53 -9.14
CA ALA A 151 -16.62 15.46 -9.95
C ALA A 151 -17.66 16.50 -9.50
N GLN A 152 -17.83 16.69 -8.18
CA GLN A 152 -18.73 17.71 -7.62
C GLN A 152 -18.26 19.15 -7.88
N GLN A 153 -16.95 19.37 -8.01
CA GLN A 153 -16.35 20.67 -8.36
C GLN A 153 -16.33 20.94 -9.87
N GLY A 154 -16.84 20.02 -10.70
CA GLY A 154 -16.82 20.15 -12.16
C GLY A 154 -15.44 19.90 -12.79
N GLU A 155 -14.49 19.33 -12.05
CA GLU A 155 -13.19 18.94 -12.59
C GLU A 155 -13.30 17.61 -13.35
N GLY A 156 -13.24 17.68 -14.68
CA GLY A 156 -13.42 16.55 -15.60
C GLY A 156 -14.55 16.82 -16.61
N VAL A 157 -14.89 15.85 -17.46
CA VAL A 157 -16.05 15.97 -18.35
C VAL A 157 -17.33 15.72 -17.53
N ALA A 158 -17.87 16.77 -16.92
CA ALA A 158 -18.99 16.72 -16.00
C ALA A 158 -20.29 16.31 -16.71
N ASP A 159 -20.71 15.06 -16.50
CA ASP A 159 -22.09 14.61 -16.64
C ASP A 159 -22.43 13.73 -15.42
N SER A 160 -23.70 13.75 -15.01
CA SER A 160 -24.35 12.87 -14.03
C SER A 160 -23.95 11.39 -14.14
N SER A 161 -23.62 10.94 -15.36
CA SER A 161 -23.05 9.61 -15.64
C SER A 161 -21.72 9.33 -14.93
N GLN A 162 -20.89 10.33 -14.66
CA GLN A 162 -19.62 10.17 -13.94
C GLN A 162 -19.82 9.94 -12.44
N LEU A 163 -20.68 10.72 -11.75
CA LEU A 163 -21.00 10.46 -10.34
C LEU A 163 -21.64 9.09 -10.15
N GLY A 164 -22.51 8.68 -11.09
CA GLY A 164 -23.03 7.31 -11.15
C GLY A 164 -21.92 6.27 -11.28
N ALA A 165 -20.91 6.50 -12.13
CA ALA A 165 -19.78 5.60 -12.31
C ALA A 165 -18.86 5.50 -11.08
N LEU A 166 -18.82 6.52 -10.21
CA LEU A 166 -18.03 6.49 -8.97
C LEU A 166 -18.63 5.60 -7.88
N ARG A 167 -19.92 5.24 -7.97
CA ARG A 167 -20.58 4.33 -7.02
C ARG A 167 -19.85 3.00 -6.86
N LYS A 168 -19.20 2.49 -7.91
CA LYS A 168 -18.43 1.23 -7.88
C LYS A 168 -17.27 1.21 -6.87
N TYR A 169 -16.83 2.38 -6.38
CA TYR A 169 -15.76 2.49 -5.40
C TYR A 169 -16.26 2.46 -3.95
N PHE A 170 -17.57 2.47 -3.75
CA PHE A 170 -18.19 2.53 -2.43
C PHE A 170 -19.18 1.37 -2.27
N PRO A 171 -19.15 0.65 -1.15
CA PRO A 171 -20.08 -0.45 -0.92
C PRO A 171 -21.51 0.06 -0.71
N ASP A 172 -22.52 -0.74 -1.06
CA ASP A 172 -23.93 -0.37 -0.86
C ASP A 172 -24.26 -0.06 0.61
N ALA A 173 -23.61 -0.76 1.55
CA ALA A 173 -23.76 -0.51 2.99
C ALA A 173 -23.32 0.91 3.39
N VAL A 174 -22.41 1.53 2.63
CA VAL A 174 -21.96 2.91 2.81
C VAL A 174 -22.88 3.86 2.03
N LEU A 175 -23.12 3.57 0.74
CA LEU A 175 -23.89 4.43 -0.16
C LEU A 175 -25.36 4.59 0.24
N SER A 176 -25.99 3.55 0.77
CA SER A 176 -27.38 3.60 1.24
C SER A 176 -27.60 4.60 2.38
N ARG A 177 -26.55 4.91 3.15
CA ARG A 177 -26.58 5.85 4.27
C ARG A 177 -26.13 7.24 3.88
N LEU A 178 -25.09 7.34 3.04
CA LEU A 178 -24.34 8.58 2.82
C LEU A 178 -24.54 9.16 1.42
N GLY A 179 -25.07 8.39 0.47
CA GLY A 179 -25.04 8.76 -0.94
C GLY A 179 -23.62 8.85 -1.52
N VAL A 180 -23.49 9.52 -2.66
CA VAL A 180 -22.19 9.75 -3.33
C VAL A 180 -21.75 11.19 -3.07
N GLU A 181 -21.59 11.52 -1.78
CA GLU A 181 -21.29 12.88 -1.32
C GLU A 181 -19.91 12.95 -0.67
N ALA A 182 -19.02 13.82 -1.18
CA ALA A 182 -17.61 13.79 -0.79
C ALA A 182 -17.40 14.07 0.71
N ALA A 183 -18.11 15.03 1.30
CA ALA A 183 -17.92 15.39 2.72
C ALA A 183 -18.42 14.28 3.68
N PRO A 184 -19.65 13.75 3.56
CA PRO A 184 -20.10 12.62 4.37
C PRO A 184 -19.22 11.36 4.21
N LEU A 185 -18.78 11.04 2.99
CA LEU A 185 -17.89 9.90 2.76
C LEU A 185 -16.51 10.14 3.42
N ALA A 186 -15.96 11.35 3.33
CA ALA A 186 -14.69 11.71 3.98
C ALA A 186 -14.78 11.49 5.50
N GLU A 187 -15.83 12.02 6.13
CA GLU A 187 -16.06 11.91 7.57
C GLU A 187 -16.17 10.44 7.99
N TYR A 188 -16.97 9.64 7.28
CA TYR A 188 -17.11 8.22 7.54
C TYR A 188 -15.76 7.48 7.52
N TYR A 189 -14.98 7.64 6.45
CA TYR A 189 -13.70 6.94 6.32
C TYR A 189 -12.65 7.43 7.32
N GLN A 190 -12.67 8.72 7.68
CA GLN A 190 -11.78 9.27 8.70
C GLN A 190 -12.11 8.70 10.09
N GLN A 191 -13.39 8.67 10.46
CA GLN A 191 -13.83 8.16 11.77
C GLN A 191 -13.65 6.65 11.91
N ASN A 192 -13.72 5.90 10.80
CA ASN A 192 -13.65 4.44 10.81
C ASN A 192 -12.30 3.89 10.37
N LEU A 193 -11.27 4.74 10.19
CA LEU A 193 -9.99 4.38 9.57
C LEU A 193 -9.34 3.13 10.19
N GLU A 194 -9.43 2.98 11.51
CA GLU A 194 -8.85 1.87 12.27
C GLU A 194 -9.65 0.56 12.19
N TYR A 195 -10.89 0.63 11.72
CA TYR A 195 -11.82 -0.50 11.63
C TYR A 195 -12.10 -0.91 10.18
N LEU A 196 -11.52 -0.22 9.19
CA LEU A 196 -11.78 -0.52 7.79
C LEU A 196 -11.31 -1.92 7.41
N GLN A 197 -12.10 -2.59 6.60
CA GLN A 197 -11.76 -3.81 5.87
C GLN A 197 -12.24 -3.71 4.42
N PRO A 198 -11.69 -4.51 3.50
CA PRO A 198 -12.18 -4.58 2.13
C PRO A 198 -13.64 -5.04 2.15
N ALA A 199 -14.48 -4.41 1.31
CA ALA A 199 -15.81 -4.91 1.09
C ALA A 199 -15.76 -6.28 0.38
N GLU A 200 -16.78 -7.11 0.59
CA GLU A 200 -16.88 -8.44 -0.05
C GLU A 200 -16.82 -8.37 -1.59
N ARG A 201 -17.26 -7.24 -2.16
CA ARG A 201 -17.27 -6.99 -3.60
C ARG A 201 -16.80 -5.59 -3.93
N GLY A 202 -16.11 -5.46 -5.07
CA GLY A 202 -15.66 -4.18 -5.60
C GLY A 202 -14.36 -3.70 -4.97
N PHE A 203 -14.13 -2.39 -5.03
CA PHE A 203 -12.88 -1.76 -4.56
C PHE A 203 -13.01 -1.04 -3.23
N GLY A 204 -14.23 -0.96 -2.69
CA GLY A 204 -14.54 -0.14 -1.53
C GLY A 204 -14.18 -0.78 -0.21
N PHE A 205 -14.32 0.01 0.86
CA PHE A 205 -14.04 -0.39 2.22
C PHE A 205 -15.29 -0.16 3.09
N VAL A 206 -15.47 -1.03 4.08
CA VAL A 206 -16.49 -0.90 5.13
C VAL A 206 -15.82 -0.99 6.50
N ALA A 207 -16.39 -0.34 7.49
CA ALA A 207 -16.01 -0.55 8.89
C ALA A 207 -16.45 -1.95 9.34
N ASP A 208 -15.55 -2.70 9.97
CA ASP A 208 -15.88 -3.93 10.66
C ASP A 208 -16.70 -3.62 11.93
N PRO A 209 -17.94 -4.15 12.04
CA PRO A 209 -18.80 -3.84 13.18
C PRO A 209 -18.32 -4.45 14.50
N ASP A 210 -17.62 -5.59 14.47
CA ASP A 210 -17.07 -6.22 15.67
C ASP A 210 -15.91 -5.40 16.21
N LEU A 211 -14.99 -4.95 15.34
CA LEU A 211 -13.89 -4.07 15.73
C LEU A 211 -14.38 -2.71 16.23
N ALA A 212 -15.39 -2.13 15.57
CA ALA A 212 -15.99 -0.87 15.99
C ALA A 212 -16.66 -0.98 17.36
N ALA A 213 -17.40 -2.07 17.62
CA ALA A 213 -18.03 -2.32 18.91
C ALA A 213 -17.00 -2.58 20.03
N LEU A 214 -15.88 -3.22 19.69
CA LEU A 214 -14.77 -3.45 20.61
C LEU A 214 -13.82 -2.25 20.76
N GLN A 215 -13.99 -1.22 19.92
CA GLN A 215 -13.13 -0.04 19.81
C GLN A 215 -11.64 -0.40 19.69
N VAL A 216 -11.33 -1.42 18.89
CA VAL A 216 -9.96 -1.92 18.70
C VAL A 216 -9.57 -1.88 17.22
N SER A 217 -8.40 -1.32 16.93
CA SER A 217 -7.88 -1.21 15.57
C SER A 217 -7.44 -2.57 15.03
N ASN A 218 -7.72 -2.86 13.76
CA ASN A 218 -7.22 -4.09 13.14
C ASN A 218 -5.71 -4.13 12.95
N ARG A 219 -5.06 -2.98 12.85
CA ARG A 219 -3.65 -2.83 12.47
C ARG A 219 -2.72 -2.54 13.64
N ARG A 220 -3.25 -2.56 14.86
CA ARG A 220 -2.51 -2.24 16.08
C ARG A 220 -2.38 -3.49 16.96
N PRO A 221 -1.21 -3.74 17.58
CA PRO A 221 -0.98 -4.94 18.40
C PRO A 221 -2.05 -5.18 19.50
N GLU A 222 -2.75 -4.13 19.91
CA GLU A 222 -3.85 -4.14 20.86
C GLU A 222 -4.99 -5.08 20.44
N LEU A 223 -5.21 -5.33 19.14
CA LEU A 223 -6.14 -6.37 18.70
C LEU A 223 -5.70 -7.75 19.18
N LEU A 224 -4.39 -8.05 19.13
CA LEU A 224 -3.87 -9.36 19.51
C LEU A 224 -4.12 -9.63 21.00
N GLU A 225 -3.93 -8.62 21.86
CA GLU A 225 -4.26 -8.71 23.28
C GLU A 225 -5.76 -8.83 23.51
N ARG A 226 -6.55 -8.00 22.79
CA ARG A 226 -8.00 -8.01 22.94
C ARG A 226 -8.58 -9.38 22.58
N LEU A 227 -8.02 -10.06 21.60
CA LEU A 227 -8.40 -11.43 21.24
C LEU A 227 -8.04 -12.46 22.31
N ALA A 228 -6.94 -12.27 23.05
CA ALA A 228 -6.62 -13.13 24.20
C ALA A 228 -7.67 -12.98 25.30
N THR A 229 -8.00 -11.73 25.66
CA THR A 229 -9.04 -11.44 26.66
C THR A 229 -10.41 -11.99 26.23
N LEU A 230 -10.82 -11.81 24.97
CA LEU A 230 -12.10 -12.32 24.49
C LEU A 230 -12.18 -13.84 24.51
N LEU A 231 -11.07 -14.54 24.26
CA LEU A 231 -11.00 -16.00 24.37
C LEU A 231 -11.22 -16.48 25.81
N GLU A 232 -10.67 -15.78 26.79
CA GLU A 232 -10.87 -16.09 28.21
C GLU A 232 -12.30 -15.79 28.67
N GLU A 233 -12.84 -14.64 28.25
CA GLU A 233 -14.17 -14.18 28.66
C GLU A 233 -15.32 -14.96 28.02
N ARG A 234 -15.20 -15.30 26.72
CA ARG A 234 -16.30 -15.80 25.90
C ARG A 234 -16.08 -17.21 25.36
N GLY A 235 -14.85 -17.69 25.37
CA GLY A 235 -14.48 -19.01 24.87
C GLY A 235 -14.26 -19.08 23.35
N PRO A 236 -13.72 -20.21 22.86
CA PRO A 236 -13.27 -20.39 21.48
C PRO A 236 -14.40 -20.51 20.44
N ASP A 237 -15.63 -20.74 20.90
CA ASP A 237 -16.82 -20.95 20.06
C ASP A 237 -17.72 -19.71 20.00
N ASP A 238 -17.35 -18.62 20.68
CA ASP A 238 -18.04 -17.34 20.57
C ASP A 238 -17.99 -16.82 19.12
N ALA A 239 -19.13 -16.36 18.61
CA ALA A 239 -19.28 -15.99 17.21
C ALA A 239 -18.40 -14.79 16.81
N VAL A 240 -18.15 -13.84 17.72
CA VAL A 240 -17.28 -12.67 17.47
C VAL A 240 -15.83 -13.14 17.44
N VAL A 241 -15.42 -13.95 18.42
CA VAL A 241 -14.07 -14.54 18.47
C VAL A 241 -13.77 -15.30 17.18
N LEU A 242 -14.68 -16.18 16.74
CA LEU A 242 -14.50 -16.97 15.52
C LEU A 242 -14.30 -16.10 14.27
N ARG A 243 -15.11 -15.04 14.11
CA ARG A 243 -15.00 -14.13 12.97
C ARG A 243 -13.68 -13.38 12.99
N LEU A 244 -13.30 -12.79 14.11
CA LEU A 244 -12.08 -12.01 14.22
C LEU A 244 -10.82 -12.87 14.06
N PHE A 245 -10.78 -14.08 14.63
CA PHE A 245 -9.67 -15.02 14.42
C PHE A 245 -9.53 -15.39 12.95
N ARG A 246 -10.63 -15.76 12.29
CA ARG A 246 -10.61 -16.14 10.87
C ARG A 246 -10.18 -14.98 9.97
N GLN A 247 -10.64 -13.77 10.28
CA GLN A 247 -10.39 -12.58 9.45
C GLN A 247 -8.97 -12.05 9.65
N TYR A 248 -8.51 -11.92 10.90
CA TYR A 248 -7.34 -11.10 11.22
C TYR A 248 -6.10 -11.90 11.61
N LEU A 249 -6.21 -13.16 12.04
CA LEU A 249 -5.06 -13.90 12.53
C LEU A 249 -4.50 -14.90 11.51
N PRO A 250 -3.20 -15.23 11.59
CA PRO A 250 -2.63 -16.32 10.80
C PRO A 250 -3.27 -17.66 11.19
N ALA A 251 -3.33 -18.60 10.25
CA ALA A 251 -4.05 -19.89 10.44
C ALA A 251 -3.43 -20.75 11.56
N GLU A 252 -2.16 -20.52 11.87
CA GLU A 252 -1.38 -21.18 12.91
C GLU A 252 -1.72 -20.69 14.32
N ALA A 253 -2.47 -19.58 14.47
CA ALA A 253 -2.87 -19.06 15.77
C ALA A 253 -3.85 -20.03 16.45
N PRO A 254 -3.53 -20.57 17.64
CA PRO A 254 -4.40 -21.52 18.33
C PRO A 254 -5.63 -20.81 18.90
N ARG A 255 -6.75 -21.53 19.00
CA ARG A 255 -8.02 -20.98 19.51
C ARG A 255 -8.28 -21.26 20.99
N SER A 256 -7.52 -22.12 21.66
CA SER A 256 -7.65 -22.26 23.12
C SER A 256 -7.06 -21.03 23.81
N ALA A 257 -7.70 -20.49 24.85
CA ALA A 257 -7.20 -19.31 25.58
C ALA A 257 -5.72 -19.44 26.01
N ALA A 258 -5.39 -20.50 26.75
CA ALA A 258 -4.01 -20.76 27.19
C ALA A 258 -3.03 -20.94 26.02
N GLY A 259 -3.43 -21.68 24.99
CA GLY A 259 -2.59 -21.87 23.80
C GLY A 259 -2.34 -20.57 23.03
N TYR A 260 -3.34 -19.71 22.91
CA TYR A 260 -3.24 -18.41 22.23
C TYR A 260 -2.34 -17.46 22.98
N ALA A 261 -2.52 -17.32 24.30
CA ALA A 261 -1.65 -16.49 25.13
C ALA A 261 -0.17 -16.89 25.00
N ALA A 262 0.13 -18.19 25.12
CA ALA A 262 1.49 -18.69 24.98
C ALA A 262 2.04 -18.55 23.55
N TRP A 263 1.20 -18.71 22.53
CA TRP A 263 1.59 -18.47 21.13
C TRP A 263 1.89 -16.99 20.90
N LEU A 264 1.06 -16.08 21.39
CA LEU A 264 1.24 -14.65 21.23
C LEU A 264 2.54 -14.18 21.89
N GLU A 265 2.80 -14.62 23.13
CA GLU A 265 4.06 -14.32 23.84
C GLU A 265 5.30 -14.71 23.02
N ARG A 266 5.31 -15.93 22.47
CA ARG A 266 6.45 -16.42 21.68
C ARG A 266 6.62 -15.73 20.32
N ASN A 267 5.53 -15.22 19.75
CA ASN A 267 5.51 -14.76 18.35
C ASN A 267 5.40 -13.25 18.19
N ARG A 268 5.10 -12.51 19.26
CA ARG A 268 4.80 -11.07 19.24
C ARG A 268 5.75 -10.23 18.38
N ALA A 269 7.05 -10.44 18.52
CA ALA A 269 8.07 -9.66 17.79
C ALA A 269 8.09 -9.90 16.27
N ARG A 270 7.48 -10.99 15.80
CA ARG A 270 7.44 -11.39 14.38
C ARG A 270 6.06 -11.18 13.76
N LEU A 271 5.07 -10.76 14.54
CA LEU A 271 3.74 -10.48 14.03
C LEU A 271 3.72 -9.08 13.39
N PHE A 272 3.23 -9.02 12.16
CA PHE A 272 3.07 -7.77 11.42
C PHE A 272 1.73 -7.77 10.70
N PHE A 273 1.16 -6.59 10.46
CA PHE A 273 -0.12 -6.41 9.80
C PHE A 273 0.09 -5.89 8.37
N SER A 274 -0.67 -6.44 7.41
CA SER A 274 -0.66 -5.96 6.03
C SER A 274 -2.07 -5.62 5.57
N ASP A 275 -2.25 -4.39 5.08
CA ASP A 275 -3.48 -3.97 4.41
C ASP A 275 -3.60 -4.69 3.07
N VAL A 276 -2.53 -4.69 2.27
CA VAL A 276 -2.56 -5.29 0.93
C VAL A 276 -2.60 -6.81 0.97
N GLY A 277 -2.15 -7.43 2.07
CA GLY A 277 -2.28 -8.85 2.38
C GLY A 277 -3.67 -9.30 2.82
N GLY A 278 -4.69 -8.44 2.68
CA GLY A 278 -6.07 -8.76 3.04
C GLY A 278 -6.50 -8.25 4.40
N PHE A 279 -5.86 -7.19 4.91
CA PHE A 279 -6.16 -6.57 6.21
C PHE A 279 -6.03 -7.56 7.36
N ARG A 280 -4.90 -8.27 7.44
CA ARG A 280 -4.67 -9.31 8.46
C ARG A 280 -3.24 -9.32 8.96
N TRP A 281 -3.06 -9.98 10.10
CA TRP A 281 -1.77 -10.26 10.71
C TRP A 281 -1.14 -11.49 10.09
N PHE A 282 0.18 -11.41 9.92
CA PHE A 282 1.05 -12.45 9.42
C PHE A 282 2.13 -12.74 10.46
N LEU A 283 2.59 -13.99 10.49
CA LEU A 283 3.74 -14.40 11.28
C LEU A 283 4.97 -14.47 10.37
N ALA A 284 5.93 -13.57 10.57
CA ALA A 284 7.20 -13.63 9.87
C ALA A 284 8.00 -14.91 10.26
N PRO A 285 8.77 -15.50 9.34
CA PRO A 285 9.68 -16.60 9.66
C PRO A 285 10.71 -16.17 10.72
N PRO A 286 11.29 -17.14 11.46
CA PRO A 286 12.36 -16.86 12.43
C PRO A 286 13.62 -16.29 11.80
#